data_AF-A0A1Q3ZMJ1-F1
#
_entry.id   AF-A0A1Q3ZMJ1-F1
#
_cell.length_a   1.000
_cell.length_b   1.000
_cell.length_c   1.000
_cell.angle_alpha   90.00
_cell.angle_beta   90.00
_cell.angle_gamma   90.00
#
_symmetry.space_group_name_H-M   'P 1'
#
loop_
_entity.id
_entity.type
_entity.pdbx_description
1 polymer ?
#
loop_
_entity_poly.entity_id
_entity_poly.type
_entity_poly.pdbx_seq_one_letter_code
_entity_poly.pdbx_strand_id
1 'polypeptide(L)'
;MAFSTVKAQNCVAINQANIASINTVINTLSANGGGCIEIESGDYYNVPSINMKSNIVLKIYGRLYRNYDIINIIGCKNVSIIGDRTGALIYRDSTLNPTAKGIQIKSSSNIYISGLTIKDFADKGILLRGPNTYNVEVRENTVTGALSESGVGIALSDDDGSVYFCNIVGNSTSNNRIGISVNKSKYINITGNYSYGNELHGIGLDGIVSYSGDGPQNCIVSNNQVYNNGGVCESGKTKSGIYLGNGAQKNLISNNIVKNNKCDGIFYYEDSTENSSYNNSFIGNQVISNHSNGIRIVNAKRVIISNNQVIQNGTGGLRLEDSTGDIISGNNFILNGSTPADNIYDNQLSNNVYSANITN
;
A
#
# COMPACT_ATOMS: atom_id res chain seq x y z
N MET A 1 -12.12 10.86 -14.19
CA MET A 1 -12.09 10.05 -15.42
C MET A 1 -13.47 9.48 -15.62
N ALA A 2 -14.11 9.78 -16.74
CA ALA A 2 -15.35 9.09 -17.10
C ALA A 2 -14.95 7.67 -17.50
N PHE A 3 -15.05 6.71 -16.57
CA PHE A 3 -15.35 5.34 -16.99
C PHE A 3 -16.56 5.49 -17.88
N SER A 4 -16.39 5.18 -19.17
CA SER A 4 -17.53 5.20 -20.08
C SER A 4 -18.62 4.42 -19.36
N THR A 5 -19.79 5.04 -19.20
CA THR A 5 -21.00 4.34 -18.83
C THR A 5 -21.12 3.22 -19.85
N VAL A 6 -20.58 2.05 -19.53
CA VAL A 6 -20.75 0.83 -20.30
C VAL A 6 -22.22 0.56 -20.16
N LYS A 7 -23.02 1.14 -21.07
CA LYS A 7 -24.43 0.84 -21.28
C LYS A 7 -24.56 -0.65 -21.10
N ALA A 8 -25.40 -1.10 -20.16
CA ALA A 8 -25.68 -2.49 -19.81
C ALA A 8 -25.23 -3.47 -20.91
N GLN A 9 -23.94 -3.82 -20.90
CA GLN A 9 -23.41 -4.78 -21.86
C GLN A 9 -23.87 -6.12 -21.33
N ASN A 10 -24.50 -6.90 -22.19
CA ASN A 10 -24.78 -8.29 -21.88
C ASN A 10 -23.43 -8.97 -21.62
N CYS A 11 -23.15 -9.28 -20.36
CA CYS A 11 -21.94 -9.98 -19.97
C CYS A 11 -22.08 -11.45 -20.38
N VAL A 12 -20.97 -12.06 -20.83
CA VAL A 12 -20.93 -13.51 -21.02
C VAL A 12 -20.81 -14.16 -19.65
N ALA A 13 -21.82 -14.95 -19.28
CA ALA A 13 -21.85 -15.66 -18.00
C ALA A 13 -20.87 -16.84 -17.97
N ILE A 14 -20.08 -16.92 -16.90
CA ILE A 14 -19.16 -18.00 -16.58
C ILE A 14 -19.62 -18.66 -15.28
N ASN A 15 -19.85 -19.96 -15.33
CA ASN A 15 -20.27 -20.80 -14.22
C ASN A 15 -19.33 -22.01 -14.08
N GLN A 16 -19.59 -22.88 -13.10
CA GLN A 16 -18.70 -24.01 -12.81
C GLN A 16 -18.49 -24.93 -14.02
N ALA A 17 -19.50 -25.08 -14.89
CA ALA A 17 -19.41 -25.97 -16.06
C ALA A 17 -18.50 -25.42 -17.16
N ASN A 18 -18.26 -24.10 -17.21
CA ASN A 18 -17.51 -23.47 -18.29
C ASN A 18 -16.30 -22.62 -17.83
N ILE A 19 -15.98 -22.56 -16.53
CA ILE A 19 -14.83 -21.79 -16.03
C ILE A 19 -13.49 -22.16 -16.70
N ALA A 20 -13.34 -23.41 -17.14
CA ALA A 20 -12.16 -23.87 -17.87
C ALA A 20 -11.96 -23.15 -19.22
N SER A 21 -13.03 -22.60 -19.82
CA SER A 21 -12.99 -21.90 -21.11
C SER A 21 -12.89 -20.37 -21.00
N ILE A 22 -12.75 -19.81 -19.80
CA ILE A 22 -12.77 -18.36 -19.57
C ILE A 22 -11.77 -17.59 -20.45
N ASN A 23 -10.56 -18.13 -20.66
CA ASN A 23 -9.55 -17.50 -21.52
C ASN A 23 -9.95 -17.51 -23.00
N THR A 24 -10.69 -18.53 -23.46
CA THR A 24 -11.25 -18.56 -24.81
C THR A 24 -12.27 -17.44 -24.97
N VAL A 25 -13.17 -17.27 -24.00
CA VAL A 25 -14.15 -16.18 -23.98
C VAL A 25 -13.48 -14.81 -23.99
N ILE A 26 -12.45 -14.60 -23.15
CA ILE A 26 -11.66 -13.37 -23.14
C ILE A 26 -11.06 -13.07 -24.51
N ASN A 27 -10.44 -14.06 -25.16
CA ASN A 27 -9.83 -13.87 -26.48
C ASN A 27 -10.87 -13.53 -27.54
N THR A 28 -12.03 -14.20 -27.54
CA THR A 28 -13.13 -13.90 -28.48
C THR A 28 -13.66 -12.47 -28.29
N LEU A 29 -13.93 -12.05 -27.05
CA LEU A 29 -14.39 -10.69 -26.77
C LEU A 29 -13.33 -9.65 -27.17
N SER A 30 -12.06 -9.90 -26.85
CA SER A 30 -10.97 -8.99 -27.21
C SER A 30 -10.81 -8.86 -28.72
N ALA A 31 -10.95 -9.94 -29.49
CA ALA A 31 -10.91 -9.91 -30.95
C ALA A 31 -12.06 -9.06 -31.55
N ASN A 32 -13.18 -8.98 -30.82
CA ASN A 32 -14.35 -8.16 -31.17
C ASN A 32 -14.29 -6.74 -30.56
N GLY A 33 -13.13 -6.29 -30.10
CA GLY A 33 -12.90 -4.94 -29.58
C GLY A 33 -13.09 -4.76 -28.08
N GLY A 34 -13.51 -5.79 -27.36
CA GLY A 34 -13.73 -5.78 -25.90
C GLY A 34 -15.06 -6.41 -25.51
N GLY A 35 -15.37 -6.39 -24.21
CA GLY A 35 -16.64 -6.91 -23.72
C GLY A 35 -16.67 -7.12 -22.22
N CYS A 36 -17.80 -7.64 -21.75
CA CYS A 36 -18.02 -7.97 -20.36
C CYS A 36 -18.10 -9.48 -20.15
N ILE A 37 -17.48 -9.95 -19.07
CA ILE A 37 -17.58 -11.31 -18.56
C ILE A 37 -18.08 -11.23 -17.13
N GLU A 38 -18.97 -12.14 -16.77
CA GLU A 38 -19.51 -12.24 -15.41
C GLU A 38 -19.30 -13.65 -14.88
N ILE A 39 -18.48 -13.79 -13.84
CA ILE A 39 -18.36 -15.06 -13.11
C ILE A 39 -19.48 -15.08 -12.07
N GLU A 40 -20.43 -15.99 -12.27
CA GLU A 40 -21.59 -16.16 -11.41
C GLU A 40 -21.18 -16.57 -9.98
N SER A 41 -22.10 -16.40 -9.03
CA SER A 41 -21.88 -16.86 -7.66
C SER A 41 -21.59 -18.36 -7.60
N GLY A 42 -20.66 -18.76 -6.75
CA GLY A 42 -20.28 -20.16 -6.56
C GLY A 42 -18.83 -20.29 -6.12
N ASP A 43 -18.42 -21.49 -5.72
CA ASP A 43 -17.03 -21.81 -5.42
C ASP A 43 -16.40 -22.52 -6.63
N TYR A 44 -15.29 -22.00 -7.14
CA TYR A 44 -14.64 -22.47 -8.37
C TYR A 44 -13.25 -22.98 -8.04
N TYR A 45 -13.04 -24.29 -8.18
CA TYR A 45 -11.77 -24.93 -7.85
C TYR A 45 -10.90 -25.12 -9.08
N ASN A 46 -9.57 -25.04 -8.88
CA ASN A 46 -8.57 -25.22 -9.94
C ASN A 46 -8.81 -24.31 -11.15
N VAL A 47 -9.27 -23.07 -10.88
CA VAL A 47 -9.55 -22.08 -11.91
C VAL A 47 -8.29 -21.87 -12.75
N PRO A 48 -8.35 -21.88 -14.10
CA PRO A 48 -7.21 -21.55 -14.93
C PRO A 48 -6.71 -20.13 -14.61
N SER A 49 -5.44 -19.82 -14.89
CA SER A 49 -4.99 -18.43 -14.75
C SER A 49 -5.77 -17.59 -15.75
N ILE A 50 -6.42 -16.53 -15.26
CA ILE A 50 -7.26 -15.65 -16.06
C ILE A 50 -6.36 -14.60 -16.69
N ASN A 51 -6.09 -14.75 -17.98
CA ASN A 51 -5.20 -13.89 -18.74
C ASN A 51 -6.03 -12.80 -19.42
N MET A 52 -6.12 -11.65 -18.76
CA MET A 52 -6.91 -10.52 -19.26
C MET A 52 -6.35 -9.99 -20.58
N LYS A 53 -7.22 -9.36 -21.35
CA LYS A 53 -6.91 -8.63 -22.58
C LYS A 53 -7.48 -7.22 -22.49
N SER A 54 -7.03 -6.34 -23.39
CA SER A 54 -7.48 -4.96 -23.43
C SER A 54 -9.00 -4.86 -23.65
N ASN A 55 -9.61 -3.80 -23.09
CA ASN A 55 -11.04 -3.49 -23.20
C ASN A 55 -11.98 -4.58 -22.62
N ILE A 56 -11.48 -5.40 -21.69
CA ILE A 56 -12.29 -6.41 -21.00
C ILE A 56 -12.72 -5.90 -19.61
N VAL A 57 -14.00 -6.07 -19.32
CA VAL A 57 -14.57 -5.94 -17.98
C VAL A 57 -14.83 -7.34 -17.43
N LEU A 58 -14.24 -7.67 -16.29
CA LEU A 58 -14.50 -8.92 -15.57
C LEU A 58 -15.24 -8.61 -14.27
N LYS A 59 -16.46 -9.12 -14.15
CA LYS A 59 -17.24 -9.11 -12.91
C LYS A 59 -17.09 -10.43 -12.20
N ILE A 60 -16.82 -10.41 -10.89
CA ILE A 60 -16.58 -11.60 -10.09
C ILE A 60 -17.53 -11.62 -8.90
N TYR A 61 -18.51 -12.51 -8.95
CA TYR A 61 -19.46 -12.78 -7.87
C TYR A 61 -19.19 -14.12 -7.17
N GLY A 62 -18.38 -14.98 -7.78
CA GLY A 62 -17.92 -16.25 -7.22
C GLY A 62 -16.58 -16.18 -6.47
N ARG A 63 -16.24 -17.27 -5.79
CA ARG A 63 -14.93 -17.47 -5.14
C ARG A 63 -14.02 -18.31 -6.04
N LEU A 64 -12.82 -17.82 -6.32
CA LEU A 64 -11.87 -18.47 -7.21
C LEU A 64 -10.73 -19.06 -6.40
N TYR A 65 -10.50 -20.38 -6.57
CA TYR A 65 -9.44 -21.11 -5.88
C TYR A 65 -8.37 -21.60 -6.85
N ARG A 66 -7.10 -21.29 -6.56
CA ARG A 66 -5.93 -21.66 -7.37
C ARG A 66 -4.65 -21.65 -6.52
N ASN A 67 -3.60 -22.35 -6.95
CA ASN A 67 -2.28 -22.39 -6.28
C ASN A 67 -1.20 -21.54 -6.97
N TYR A 68 -1.59 -20.76 -7.98
CA TYR A 68 -0.74 -19.89 -8.80
C TYR A 68 -1.43 -18.53 -8.96
N ASP A 69 -0.83 -17.64 -9.76
CA ASP A 69 -1.44 -16.37 -10.11
C ASP A 69 -2.85 -16.55 -10.67
N ILE A 70 -3.83 -15.89 -10.04
CA ILE A 70 -5.24 -16.03 -10.44
C ILE A 70 -5.53 -15.13 -11.62
N ILE A 71 -5.23 -13.84 -11.54
CA ILE A 71 -5.50 -12.89 -12.62
C ILE A 71 -4.22 -12.22 -13.09
N ASN A 72 -3.98 -12.28 -14.41
CA ASN A 72 -2.84 -11.68 -15.08
C ASN A 72 -3.29 -10.61 -16.08
N ILE A 73 -2.84 -9.37 -15.87
CA ILE A 73 -3.03 -8.23 -16.77
C ILE A 73 -1.64 -7.82 -17.27
N ILE A 74 -1.27 -8.25 -18.46
CA ILE A 74 0.09 -8.04 -19.01
C ILE A 74 -0.01 -7.35 -20.37
N GLY A 75 0.61 -6.17 -20.52
CA GLY A 75 0.59 -5.44 -21.78
C GLY A 75 -0.80 -4.97 -22.21
N CYS A 76 -1.74 -4.80 -21.27
CA CYS A 76 -3.14 -4.53 -21.56
C CYS A 76 -3.53 -3.07 -21.29
N LYS A 77 -4.64 -2.63 -21.90
CA LYS A 77 -5.23 -1.31 -21.67
C LYS A 77 -6.73 -1.40 -21.40
N ASN A 78 -7.26 -0.49 -20.59
CA ASN A 78 -8.71 -0.35 -20.34
C ASN A 78 -9.33 -1.65 -19.80
N VAL A 79 -8.72 -2.22 -18.75
CA VAL A 79 -9.24 -3.43 -18.10
C VAL A 79 -9.92 -3.04 -16.80
N SER A 80 -11.09 -3.61 -16.54
CA SER A 80 -11.77 -3.46 -15.25
C SER A 80 -12.02 -4.81 -14.61
N ILE A 81 -11.73 -4.95 -13.32
CA ILE A 81 -12.11 -6.09 -12.49
C ILE A 81 -12.99 -5.56 -11.36
N ILE A 82 -14.22 -6.07 -11.28
CA ILE A 82 -15.24 -5.57 -10.36
C ILE A 82 -15.78 -6.75 -9.56
N GLY A 83 -15.74 -6.66 -8.24
CA GLY A 83 -16.41 -7.56 -7.32
C GLY A 83 -17.54 -6.86 -6.56
N ASP A 84 -18.43 -7.66 -5.98
CA ASP A 84 -19.52 -7.23 -5.11
C ASP A 84 -19.26 -7.53 -3.63
N ARG A 85 -17.99 -7.45 -3.19
CA ARG A 85 -17.46 -7.86 -1.87
C ARG A 85 -17.48 -9.37 -1.61
N THR A 86 -18.27 -10.16 -2.35
CA THR A 86 -18.32 -11.63 -2.26
C THR A 86 -17.32 -12.37 -3.15
N GLY A 87 -16.75 -11.69 -4.16
CA GLY A 87 -15.68 -12.22 -4.98
C GLY A 87 -14.41 -12.45 -4.15
N ALA A 88 -14.14 -13.71 -3.79
CA ALA A 88 -12.99 -14.09 -2.98
C ALA A 88 -11.93 -14.82 -3.83
N LEU A 89 -10.73 -14.27 -3.90
CA LEU A 89 -9.56 -14.99 -4.41
C LEU A 89 -8.91 -15.70 -3.22
N ILE A 90 -9.01 -17.03 -3.16
CA ILE A 90 -8.61 -17.83 -1.98
C ILE A 90 -7.66 -18.94 -2.41
N TYR A 91 -6.54 -19.11 -1.71
CA TYR A 91 -5.62 -20.21 -1.99
C TYR A 91 -5.92 -21.44 -1.11
N ARG A 92 -5.54 -22.62 -1.62
CA ARG A 92 -5.82 -23.90 -0.98
C ARG A 92 -4.52 -24.71 -0.87
N ASP A 93 -3.99 -24.82 0.34
CA ASP A 93 -2.99 -25.81 0.79
C ASP A 93 -1.49 -25.41 0.78
N SER A 94 -0.70 -26.15 1.57
CA SER A 94 0.70 -25.96 1.95
C SER A 94 1.73 -26.26 0.84
N THR A 95 1.33 -26.75 -0.33
CA THR A 95 2.24 -26.94 -1.48
C THR A 95 2.42 -25.66 -2.29
N LEU A 96 2.49 -24.53 -1.59
CA LEU A 96 2.34 -23.19 -2.14
C LEU A 96 3.49 -22.87 -3.11
N ASN A 97 3.17 -22.33 -4.29
CA ASN A 97 4.19 -21.57 -5.01
C ASN A 97 4.43 -20.28 -4.22
N PRO A 98 5.63 -20.09 -3.63
CA PRO A 98 5.90 -18.97 -2.73
C PRO A 98 5.85 -17.60 -3.44
N THR A 99 5.74 -17.58 -4.77
CA THR A 99 5.69 -16.36 -5.59
C THR A 99 4.28 -16.05 -6.12
N ALA A 100 3.26 -16.83 -5.78
CA ALA A 100 1.92 -16.65 -6.35
C ALA A 100 1.26 -15.32 -5.91
N LYS A 101 0.62 -14.64 -6.86
CA LYS A 101 -0.08 -13.37 -6.65
C LYS A 101 -1.59 -13.51 -6.86
N GLY A 102 -2.41 -12.80 -6.09
CA GLY A 102 -3.85 -12.73 -6.36
C GLY A 102 -4.12 -12.11 -7.74
N ILE A 103 -3.64 -10.87 -7.92
CA ILE A 103 -3.73 -10.13 -9.18
C ILE A 103 -2.36 -9.55 -9.53
N GLN A 104 -1.90 -9.79 -10.75
CA GLN A 104 -0.70 -9.18 -11.30
C GLN A 104 -1.03 -8.23 -12.46
N ILE A 105 -0.51 -7.01 -12.38
CA ILE A 105 -0.58 -5.98 -13.42
C ILE A 105 0.84 -5.65 -13.85
N LYS A 106 1.19 -5.96 -15.10
CA LYS A 106 2.52 -5.72 -15.67
C LYS A 106 2.43 -4.95 -16.97
N SER A 107 3.17 -3.86 -17.07
CA SER A 107 3.25 -3.01 -18.27
C SER A 107 1.89 -2.68 -18.89
N SER A 108 0.93 -2.27 -18.05
CA SER A 108 -0.47 -2.10 -18.44
C SER A 108 -1.02 -0.75 -17.97
N SER A 109 -2.00 -0.19 -18.67
CA SER A 109 -2.54 1.12 -18.32
C SER A 109 -4.05 1.23 -18.36
N ASN A 110 -4.60 2.25 -17.67
CA ASN A 110 -6.04 2.47 -17.53
C ASN A 110 -6.72 1.22 -16.93
N ILE A 111 -6.25 0.81 -15.76
CA ILE A 111 -6.73 -0.40 -15.09
C ILE A 111 -7.57 0.00 -13.87
N TYR A 112 -8.69 -0.65 -13.68
CA TYR A 112 -9.60 -0.40 -12.57
C TYR A 112 -9.90 -1.70 -11.82
N ILE A 113 -9.65 -1.73 -10.52
CA ILE A 113 -9.92 -2.89 -9.66
C ILE A 113 -10.73 -2.42 -8.46
N SER A 114 -11.93 -2.99 -8.28
CA SER A 114 -12.81 -2.58 -7.21
C SER A 114 -13.61 -3.71 -6.58
N GLY A 115 -13.87 -3.60 -5.27
CA GLY A 115 -14.87 -4.41 -4.56
C GLY A 115 -14.52 -5.88 -4.38
N LEU A 116 -13.25 -6.26 -4.48
CA LEU A 116 -12.80 -7.64 -4.32
C LEU A 116 -12.41 -7.95 -2.87
N THR A 117 -12.54 -9.22 -2.49
CA THR A 117 -11.87 -9.81 -1.33
C THR A 117 -10.74 -10.71 -1.83
N ILE A 118 -9.51 -10.46 -1.42
CA ILE A 118 -8.34 -11.27 -1.79
C ILE A 118 -7.73 -11.77 -0.50
N LYS A 119 -7.67 -13.09 -0.32
CA LYS A 119 -7.17 -13.68 0.91
C LYS A 119 -6.27 -14.89 0.73
N ASP A 120 -5.48 -15.17 1.75
CA ASP A 120 -4.66 -16.37 1.87
C ASP A 120 -3.62 -16.49 0.73
N PHE A 121 -3.12 -15.37 0.19
CA PHE A 121 -2.21 -15.37 -0.96
C PHE A 121 -0.76 -15.63 -0.56
N ALA A 122 0.04 -16.20 -1.47
CA ALA A 122 1.43 -16.53 -1.20
C ALA A 122 2.29 -15.29 -0.98
N ASP A 123 2.38 -14.42 -1.99
CA ASP A 123 3.34 -13.32 -2.00
C ASP A 123 2.66 -11.95 -2.02
N LYS A 124 1.89 -11.65 -3.06
CA LYS A 124 1.26 -10.33 -3.23
C LYS A 124 -0.23 -10.48 -3.50
N GLY A 125 -1.07 -9.75 -2.77
CA GLY A 125 -2.50 -9.75 -3.03
C GLY A 125 -2.79 -9.09 -4.38
N ILE A 126 -2.34 -7.83 -4.53
CA ILE A 126 -2.35 -7.09 -5.79
C ILE A 126 -0.95 -6.55 -6.05
N LEU A 127 -0.37 -6.90 -7.19
CA LEU A 127 0.96 -6.44 -7.61
C LEU A 127 0.88 -5.62 -8.90
N LEU A 128 1.31 -4.37 -8.83
CA LEU A 128 1.53 -3.49 -9.98
C LEU A 128 3.04 -3.45 -10.23
N ARG A 129 3.52 -3.76 -11.43
CA ARG A 129 4.97 -3.71 -11.73
C ARG A 129 5.27 -3.46 -13.20
N GLY A 130 6.55 -3.28 -13.50
CA GLY A 130 7.04 -3.23 -14.87
C GLY A 130 6.94 -1.84 -15.51
N PRO A 131 7.74 -1.59 -16.55
CA PRO A 131 7.73 -0.32 -17.26
C PRO A 131 6.36 -0.10 -17.88
N ASN A 132 5.91 1.15 -17.94
CA ASN A 132 4.62 1.53 -18.53
C ASN A 132 3.39 0.99 -17.79
N THR A 133 3.51 0.64 -16.51
CA THR A 133 2.33 0.50 -15.65
C THR A 133 1.92 1.86 -15.11
N TYR A 134 0.80 2.39 -15.59
CA TYR A 134 0.33 3.72 -15.19
C TYR A 134 -1.19 3.88 -15.27
N ASN A 135 -1.72 4.89 -14.59
CA ASN A 135 -3.16 5.17 -14.54
C ASN A 135 -3.96 3.95 -14.08
N VAL A 136 -3.61 3.44 -12.89
CA VAL A 136 -4.27 2.31 -12.25
C VAL A 136 -5.01 2.79 -11.01
N GLU A 137 -6.27 2.42 -10.89
CA GLU A 137 -7.09 2.68 -9.70
C GLU A 137 -7.44 1.35 -9.04
N VAL A 138 -7.00 1.19 -7.79
CA VAL A 138 -7.32 0.04 -6.92
C VAL A 138 -8.12 0.57 -5.75
N ARG A 139 -9.39 0.20 -5.64
CA ARG A 139 -10.28 0.77 -4.64
C ARG A 139 -11.20 -0.19 -3.95
N GLU A 140 -11.54 0.11 -2.69
CA GLU A 140 -12.62 -0.60 -1.97
C GLU A 140 -12.41 -2.13 -1.93
N ASN A 141 -11.17 -2.59 -1.99
CA ASN A 141 -10.83 -4.00 -1.87
C ASN A 141 -10.47 -4.36 -0.44
N THR A 142 -10.71 -5.61 -0.05
CA THR A 142 -10.17 -6.20 1.17
C THR A 142 -9.05 -7.17 0.80
N VAL A 143 -7.84 -6.95 1.29
CA VAL A 143 -6.67 -7.79 0.96
C VAL A 143 -5.98 -8.26 2.24
N THR A 144 -6.02 -9.56 2.53
CA THR A 144 -5.60 -10.07 3.84
C THR A 144 -4.94 -11.45 3.82
N GLY A 145 -4.14 -11.76 4.84
CA GLY A 145 -3.68 -13.14 5.08
C GLY A 145 -2.59 -13.56 4.10
N ALA A 146 -1.57 -12.72 3.90
CA ALA A 146 -0.39 -13.14 3.17
C ALA A 146 0.29 -14.32 3.92
N LEU A 147 0.67 -15.37 3.18
CA LEU A 147 1.23 -16.59 3.76
C LEU A 147 2.77 -16.60 3.80
N SER A 148 3.44 -15.73 3.05
CA SER A 148 4.90 -15.62 3.04
C SER A 148 5.42 -14.47 3.90
N GLU A 149 6.68 -14.57 4.30
CA GLU A 149 7.46 -13.49 4.90
C GLU A 149 7.78 -12.34 3.92
N SER A 150 7.43 -12.46 2.63
CA SER A 150 7.48 -11.36 1.66
C SER A 150 6.08 -10.77 1.41
N GLY A 151 5.09 -11.20 2.17
CA GLY A 151 3.67 -10.96 1.98
C GLY A 151 3.25 -9.49 1.97
N VAL A 152 2.78 -8.96 0.84
CA VAL A 152 2.23 -7.59 0.77
C VAL A 152 0.79 -7.61 0.28
N GLY A 153 -0.09 -6.86 0.94
CA GLY A 153 -1.47 -6.68 0.49
C GLY A 153 -1.52 -6.06 -0.91
N ILE A 154 -1.11 -4.80 -1.03
CA ILE A 154 -1.04 -4.07 -2.29
C ILE A 154 0.38 -3.58 -2.51
N ALA A 155 1.06 -4.08 -3.54
CA ALA A 155 2.43 -3.68 -3.88
C ALA A 155 2.47 -2.91 -5.20
N LEU A 156 3.12 -1.75 -5.17
CA LEU A 156 3.42 -0.93 -6.33
C LEU A 156 4.92 -0.95 -6.58
N SER A 157 5.28 -1.51 -7.72
CA SER A 157 6.63 -1.80 -8.21
C SER A 157 7.39 -2.84 -7.39
N ASP A 158 8.23 -3.52 -8.12
CA ASP A 158 9.17 -4.57 -7.76
C ASP A 158 10.38 -4.39 -8.70
N ASP A 159 11.35 -5.30 -8.68
CA ASP A 159 12.62 -5.22 -9.43
C ASP A 159 12.49 -4.88 -10.94
N ASP A 160 11.31 -5.10 -11.53
CA ASP A 160 11.00 -4.90 -12.96
C ASP A 160 10.70 -3.44 -13.37
N GLY A 161 10.75 -2.45 -12.47
CA GLY A 161 10.66 -1.02 -12.81
C GLY A 161 9.48 -0.25 -12.20
N SER A 162 9.48 1.07 -12.42
CA SER A 162 8.62 2.05 -11.75
C SER A 162 7.15 2.04 -12.23
N VAL A 163 6.25 2.32 -11.30
CA VAL A 163 4.81 2.54 -11.55
C VAL A 163 4.47 4.03 -11.40
N TYR A 164 3.50 4.52 -12.17
CA TYR A 164 3.16 5.96 -12.23
C TYR A 164 1.67 6.25 -12.18
N PHE A 165 1.28 7.37 -11.55
CA PHE A 165 -0.09 7.88 -11.60
C PHE A 165 -1.13 6.84 -11.16
N CYS A 166 -0.93 6.22 -10.00
CA CYS A 166 -1.87 5.24 -9.47
C CYS A 166 -2.60 5.77 -8.24
N ASN A 167 -3.87 5.39 -8.11
CA ASN A 167 -4.73 5.72 -6.99
C ASN A 167 -5.06 4.44 -6.22
N ILE A 168 -4.69 4.40 -4.94
CA ILE A 168 -5.02 3.33 -3.99
C ILE A 168 -5.99 3.91 -2.98
N VAL A 169 -7.29 3.61 -3.13
CA VAL A 169 -8.37 4.36 -2.46
C VAL A 169 -9.32 3.47 -1.67
N GLY A 170 -9.52 3.74 -0.38
CA GLY A 170 -10.58 3.06 0.38
C GLY A 170 -10.39 1.55 0.55
N ASN A 171 -9.17 1.03 0.39
CA ASN A 171 -8.89 -0.40 0.57
C ASN A 171 -8.67 -0.73 2.05
N SER A 172 -8.93 -1.98 2.42
CA SER A 172 -8.57 -2.57 3.71
C SER A 172 -7.46 -3.60 3.52
N THR A 173 -6.33 -3.42 4.19
CA THR A 173 -5.20 -4.36 4.17
C THR A 173 -4.84 -4.83 5.56
N SER A 174 -4.79 -6.15 5.78
CA SER A 174 -4.54 -6.72 7.12
C SER A 174 -3.88 -8.08 7.14
N ASN A 175 -3.25 -8.46 8.25
CA ASN A 175 -2.60 -9.77 8.40
C ASN A 175 -1.66 -10.11 7.23
N ASN A 176 -0.92 -9.12 6.75
CA ASN A 176 0.16 -9.27 5.77
C ASN A 176 1.47 -8.89 6.47
N ARG A 177 2.63 -9.07 5.81
CA ARG A 177 3.86 -8.43 6.31
C ARG A 177 3.76 -6.91 6.16
N ILE A 178 3.37 -6.43 4.97
CA ILE A 178 3.11 -5.01 4.71
C ILE A 178 1.70 -4.85 4.13
N GLY A 179 0.94 -3.87 4.61
CA GLY A 179 -0.39 -3.59 4.07
C GLY A 179 -0.33 -3.06 2.63
N ILE A 180 0.27 -1.87 2.46
CA ILE A 180 0.50 -1.22 1.17
C ILE A 180 1.98 -0.87 1.04
N SER A 181 2.64 -1.31 -0.03
CA SER A 181 4.05 -0.98 -0.32
C SER A 181 4.16 -0.22 -1.63
N VAL A 182 4.96 0.85 -1.63
CA VAL A 182 5.35 1.60 -2.82
C VAL A 182 6.85 1.56 -2.91
N ASN A 183 7.36 0.95 -3.97
CA ASN A 183 8.78 0.88 -4.27
C ASN A 183 9.05 1.62 -5.58
N LYS A 184 10.19 2.30 -5.75
CA LYS A 184 10.61 2.98 -6.99
C LYS A 184 9.54 3.65 -7.86
N SER A 185 8.50 4.22 -7.28
CA SER A 185 7.30 4.66 -8.03
C SER A 185 7.04 6.14 -7.81
N LYS A 186 6.33 6.77 -8.75
CA LYS A 186 6.09 8.22 -8.70
C LYS A 186 4.64 8.59 -8.90
N TYR A 187 4.23 9.69 -8.28
CA TYR A 187 2.86 10.21 -8.42
C TYR A 187 1.80 9.18 -7.98
N ILE A 188 2.05 8.52 -6.85
CA ILE A 188 1.12 7.55 -6.25
C ILE A 188 0.28 8.27 -5.21
N ASN A 189 -1.03 8.11 -5.27
CA ASN A 189 -1.97 8.63 -4.30
C ASN A 189 -2.58 7.49 -3.48
N ILE A 190 -2.28 7.44 -2.18
CA ILE A 190 -2.80 6.46 -1.23
C ILE A 190 -3.73 7.20 -0.28
N THR A 191 -5.05 7.05 -0.45
CA THR A 191 -6.01 7.82 0.34
C THR A 191 -7.22 7.05 0.85
N GLY A 192 -7.66 7.37 2.08
CA GLY A 192 -8.85 6.78 2.66
C GLY A 192 -8.74 5.28 2.99
N ASN A 193 -7.54 4.72 3.04
CA ASN A 193 -7.34 3.28 3.26
C ASN A 193 -7.29 2.95 4.76
N TYR A 194 -7.60 1.69 5.07
CA TYR A 194 -7.40 1.07 6.37
C TYR A 194 -6.26 0.06 6.26
N SER A 195 -5.22 0.24 7.06
CA SER A 195 -4.09 -0.71 7.11
C SER A 195 -3.80 -1.10 8.55
N TYR A 196 -4.03 -2.37 8.89
CA TYR A 196 -3.99 -2.82 10.27
C TYR A 196 -3.56 -4.26 10.47
N GLY A 197 -2.95 -4.57 11.63
CA GLY A 197 -2.55 -5.93 11.96
C GLY A 197 -1.51 -6.51 11.01
N ASN A 198 -0.75 -5.67 10.30
CA ASN A 198 0.35 -6.13 9.47
C ASN A 198 1.63 -6.30 10.30
N GLU A 199 2.47 -7.27 9.96
CA GLU A 199 3.64 -7.68 10.76
C GLU A 199 4.75 -6.63 10.82
N LEU A 200 4.95 -5.86 9.75
CA LEU A 200 6.05 -4.90 9.62
C LEU A 200 5.51 -3.46 9.57
N HIS A 201 4.84 -3.10 8.46
CA HIS A 201 4.32 -1.76 8.22
C HIS A 201 2.86 -1.80 7.77
N GLY A 202 2.10 -0.78 8.17
CA GLY A 202 0.80 -0.54 7.56
C GLY A 202 0.95 -0.03 6.12
N ILE A 203 1.72 1.05 5.95
CA ILE A 203 2.03 1.65 4.64
C ILE A 203 3.53 1.90 4.57
N GLY A 204 4.21 1.35 3.57
CA GLY A 204 5.66 1.54 3.34
C GLY A 204 5.95 2.24 2.01
N LEU A 205 6.77 3.27 2.04
CA LEU A 205 7.35 3.93 0.87
C LEU A 205 8.86 3.71 0.92
N ASP A 206 9.37 2.75 0.17
CA ASP A 206 10.76 2.30 0.30
C ASP A 206 11.50 2.19 -1.03
N GLY A 207 12.80 2.43 -1.03
CA GLY A 207 13.69 2.00 -2.11
C GLY A 207 13.88 0.49 -2.07
N ILE A 208 14.13 -0.14 -3.23
CA ILE A 208 14.39 -1.60 -3.26
C ILE A 208 15.82 -1.90 -2.80
N VAL A 209 16.75 -1.00 -3.11
CA VAL A 209 18.16 -1.17 -2.79
C VAL A 209 18.55 0.02 -1.91
N SER A 210 19.17 -0.26 -0.77
CA SER A 210 19.79 0.81 0.02
C SER A 210 20.70 1.64 -0.89
N TYR A 211 20.78 2.95 -0.66
CA TYR A 211 21.70 3.86 -1.38
C TYR A 211 21.38 4.14 -2.86
N SER A 212 20.29 3.62 -3.42
CA SER A 212 20.00 3.78 -4.85
C SER A 212 19.48 5.17 -5.25
N GLY A 213 18.96 5.94 -4.29
CA GLY A 213 18.19 7.17 -4.57
C GLY A 213 16.93 6.93 -5.40
N ASP A 214 16.50 5.67 -5.51
CA ASP A 214 15.39 5.24 -6.36
C ASP A 214 14.10 5.04 -5.60
N GLY A 215 13.99 5.47 -4.35
CA GLY A 215 12.76 5.40 -3.56
C GLY A 215 11.58 6.19 -4.16
N PRO A 216 10.39 6.11 -3.53
CA PRO A 216 9.18 6.72 -4.05
C PRO A 216 9.24 8.24 -4.11
N GLN A 217 8.67 8.83 -5.17
CA GLN A 217 8.74 10.28 -5.39
C GLN A 217 7.40 10.93 -5.71
N ASN A 218 7.16 12.11 -5.15
CA ASN A 218 5.92 12.88 -5.38
C ASN A 218 4.65 12.06 -5.07
N CYS A 219 4.71 11.18 -4.06
CA CYS A 219 3.57 10.41 -3.61
C CYS A 219 2.80 11.16 -2.52
N ILE A 220 1.50 10.93 -2.44
CA ILE A 220 0.61 11.48 -1.42
C ILE A 220 0.04 10.31 -0.62
N VAL A 221 0.25 10.30 0.69
CA VAL A 221 -0.38 9.38 1.64
C VAL A 221 -1.29 10.20 2.54
N SER A 222 -2.60 10.15 2.30
CA SER A 222 -3.53 11.05 3.00
C SER A 222 -4.84 10.45 3.47
N ASN A 223 -5.36 10.92 4.60
CA ASN A 223 -6.67 10.48 5.14
C ASN A 223 -6.75 8.95 5.38
N ASN A 224 -5.64 8.28 5.66
CA ASN A 224 -5.62 6.85 5.96
C ASN A 224 -5.76 6.59 7.47
N GLN A 225 -6.30 5.43 7.82
CA GLN A 225 -6.27 4.90 9.18
C GLN A 225 -5.28 3.75 9.25
N VAL A 226 -4.18 3.95 10.00
CA VAL A 226 -3.05 3.01 10.05
C VAL A 226 -2.79 2.62 11.50
N TYR A 227 -3.17 1.39 11.88
CA TYR A 227 -3.21 1.03 13.29
C TYR A 227 -2.90 -0.43 13.59
N ASN A 228 -2.42 -0.71 14.81
CA ASN A 228 -2.10 -2.07 15.25
C ASN A 228 -1.13 -2.81 14.31
N ASN A 229 -0.27 -2.10 13.57
CA ASN A 229 0.78 -2.70 12.73
C ASN A 229 2.10 -2.84 13.51
N GLY A 230 2.99 -3.66 12.97
CA GLY A 230 4.23 -4.07 13.60
C GLY A 230 4.01 -5.28 14.52
N GLY A 231 4.92 -6.24 14.50
CA GLY A 231 5.07 -7.25 15.55
C GLY A 231 5.74 -6.66 16.80
N VAL A 232 6.39 -7.49 17.61
CA VAL A 232 7.16 -7.04 18.78
C VAL A 232 8.24 -6.03 18.36
N CYS A 233 8.40 -4.92 19.10
CA CYS A 233 9.55 -4.03 18.92
C CYS A 233 10.83 -4.72 19.36
N GLU A 234 11.59 -5.16 18.38
CA GLU A 234 12.93 -5.65 18.58
C GLU A 234 13.91 -4.57 18.13
N SER A 235 14.98 -4.38 18.90
CA SER A 235 16.05 -3.45 18.52
C SER A 235 16.58 -3.79 17.13
N GLY A 236 16.72 -2.78 16.27
CA GLY A 236 17.27 -2.91 14.92
C GLY A 236 16.27 -3.35 13.83
N LYS A 237 15.00 -3.63 14.15
CA LYS A 237 13.97 -3.87 13.12
C LYS A 237 13.15 -2.61 12.86
N THR A 238 13.06 -2.21 11.60
CA THR A 238 12.22 -1.10 11.15
C THR A 238 10.75 -1.58 11.13
N LYS A 239 9.95 -1.16 12.12
CA LYS A 239 8.51 -1.46 12.21
C LYS A 239 7.76 -0.18 12.55
N SER A 240 6.64 0.06 11.89
CA SER A 240 5.89 1.31 12.10
C SER A 240 4.48 1.25 11.51
N GLY A 241 3.65 2.24 11.84
CA GLY A 241 2.41 2.45 11.10
C GLY A 241 2.73 2.83 9.64
N ILE A 242 3.36 3.98 9.46
CA ILE A 242 3.81 4.49 8.16
C ILE A 242 5.34 4.49 8.13
N TYR A 243 5.92 3.94 7.07
CA TYR A 243 7.37 3.91 6.85
C TYR A 243 7.74 4.65 5.57
N LEU A 244 8.84 5.40 5.63
CA LEU A 244 9.49 6.01 4.48
C LEU A 244 10.99 5.69 4.57
N GLY A 245 11.63 5.38 3.43
CA GLY A 245 13.07 5.23 3.41
C GLY A 245 13.69 5.02 2.03
N ASN A 246 15.02 4.87 2.06
CA ASN A 246 15.88 4.51 0.93
C ASN A 246 15.58 5.30 -0.35
N GLY A 247 15.81 6.60 -0.29
CA GLY A 247 15.66 7.48 -1.45
C GLY A 247 14.24 8.01 -1.71
N ALA A 248 13.35 7.91 -0.72
CA ALA A 248 12.05 8.56 -0.78
C ALA A 248 12.19 10.09 -0.86
N GLN A 249 11.57 10.75 -1.84
CA GLN A 249 11.70 12.20 -2.04
C GLN A 249 10.37 12.90 -2.33
N LYS A 250 10.20 14.12 -1.82
CA LYS A 250 9.07 15.01 -2.18
C LYS A 250 7.70 14.36 -1.94
N ASN A 251 7.60 13.47 -0.96
CA ASN A 251 6.34 12.82 -0.61
C ASN A 251 5.59 13.65 0.44
N LEU A 252 4.26 13.61 0.38
CA LEU A 252 3.38 14.26 1.33
C LEU A 252 2.59 13.21 2.13
N ILE A 253 2.86 13.15 3.43
CA ILE A 253 2.17 12.31 4.40
C ILE A 253 1.27 13.22 5.23
N SER A 254 -0.05 13.20 4.98
CA SER A 254 -0.94 14.21 5.58
C SER A 254 -2.29 13.70 6.05
N ASN A 255 -2.82 14.30 7.13
CA ASN A 255 -4.17 14.01 7.63
C ASN A 255 -4.43 12.52 7.90
N ASN A 256 -3.38 11.73 8.22
CA ASN A 256 -3.54 10.32 8.58
C ASN A 256 -3.81 10.18 10.08
N ILE A 257 -4.57 9.15 10.44
CA ILE A 257 -4.71 8.70 11.82
C ILE A 257 -3.82 7.47 12.00
N VAL A 258 -2.73 7.63 12.73
CA VAL A 258 -1.70 6.60 12.92
C VAL A 258 -1.63 6.23 14.39
N LYS A 259 -2.18 5.07 14.78
CA LYS A 259 -2.38 4.77 16.20
C LYS A 259 -2.12 3.33 16.62
N ASN A 260 -1.73 3.12 17.87
CA ASN A 260 -1.58 1.79 18.48
C ASN A 260 -0.64 0.85 17.70
N ASN A 261 0.26 1.39 16.87
CA ASN A 261 1.26 0.56 16.21
C ASN A 261 2.27 0.09 17.26
N LYS A 262 2.77 -1.13 17.07
CA LYS A 262 3.59 -1.82 18.07
C LYS A 262 4.96 -1.22 18.22
N CYS A 263 5.39 -0.33 17.32
CA CYS A 263 6.61 0.47 17.40
C CYS A 263 6.33 1.94 17.12
N ASP A 264 7.00 2.54 16.13
CA ASP A 264 6.84 3.96 15.84
C ASP A 264 5.52 4.21 15.08
N GLY A 265 4.92 5.38 15.25
CA GLY A 265 3.75 5.78 14.45
C GLY A 265 4.16 5.99 13.00
N ILE A 266 4.96 7.03 12.77
CA ILE A 266 5.56 7.36 11.48
C ILE A 266 7.08 7.27 11.62
N PHE A 267 7.72 6.49 10.76
CA PHE A 267 9.17 6.33 10.75
C PHE A 267 9.75 6.67 9.38
N TYR A 268 10.68 7.62 9.35
CA TYR A 268 11.50 7.92 8.20
C TYR A 268 12.95 7.51 8.49
N TYR A 269 13.47 6.56 7.73
CA TYR A 269 14.85 6.08 7.84
C TYR A 269 15.57 6.18 6.51
N GLU A 270 16.76 6.78 6.52
CA GLU A 270 17.68 6.70 5.39
C GLU A 270 18.96 5.97 5.80
N ASP A 271 19.31 4.93 5.06
CA ASP A 271 20.53 4.13 5.33
C ASP A 271 21.81 4.83 4.84
N SER A 272 21.66 5.90 4.06
CA SER A 272 22.73 6.59 3.34
C SER A 272 22.95 8.03 3.80
N THR A 273 24.22 8.44 3.83
CA THR A 273 24.60 9.85 4.00
C THR A 273 24.50 10.63 2.69
N GLU A 274 24.43 9.92 1.55
CA GLU A 274 24.21 10.49 0.24
C GLU A 274 22.81 11.12 0.21
N ASN A 275 22.68 12.30 -0.42
CA ASN A 275 21.46 13.13 -0.43
C ASN A 275 20.30 12.52 -1.25
N SER A 276 20.06 11.22 -1.09
CA SER A 276 19.12 10.42 -1.83
C SER A 276 17.69 10.66 -1.36
N SER A 277 17.51 11.14 -0.13
CA SER A 277 16.20 11.25 0.55
C SER A 277 16.00 12.67 1.06
N TYR A 278 15.01 13.40 0.52
CA TYR A 278 14.83 14.81 0.88
C TYR A 278 13.43 15.36 0.57
N ASN A 279 13.11 16.48 1.22
CA ASN A 279 11.89 17.27 1.00
C ASN A 279 10.58 16.49 1.22
N ASN A 280 10.57 15.50 2.12
CA ASN A 280 9.34 14.84 2.54
C ASN A 280 8.60 15.70 3.57
N SER A 281 7.27 15.68 3.55
CA SER A 281 6.43 16.50 4.42
C SER A 281 5.44 15.65 5.22
N PHE A 282 5.36 15.89 6.52
CA PHE A 282 4.44 15.28 7.47
C PHE A 282 3.51 16.37 8.03
N ILE A 283 2.28 16.45 7.52
CA ILE A 283 1.39 17.60 7.79
C ILE A 283 0.03 17.17 8.32
N GLY A 284 -0.40 17.70 9.46
CA GLY A 284 -1.78 17.51 9.94
C GLY A 284 -2.12 16.07 10.37
N ASN A 285 -1.12 15.24 10.66
CA ASN A 285 -1.37 13.86 11.08
C ASN A 285 -1.75 13.79 12.57
N GLN A 286 -2.58 12.81 12.91
CA GLN A 286 -2.87 12.42 14.28
C GLN A 286 -2.10 11.13 14.60
N VAL A 287 -1.07 11.23 15.44
CA VAL A 287 -0.16 10.13 15.76
C VAL A 287 -0.28 9.79 17.24
N ILE A 288 -1.03 8.73 17.54
CA ILE A 288 -1.62 8.51 18.87
C ILE A 288 -1.26 7.14 19.43
N SER A 289 -0.76 7.08 20.66
CA SER A 289 -0.62 5.83 21.42
C SER A 289 0.18 4.73 20.72
N ASN A 290 1.20 5.09 19.94
CA ASN A 290 2.14 4.11 19.40
C ASN A 290 3.13 3.73 20.50
N HIS A 291 3.61 2.48 20.47
CA HIS A 291 4.38 1.93 21.59
C HIS A 291 5.74 2.62 21.79
N SER A 292 6.36 3.10 20.70
CA SER A 292 7.65 3.79 20.72
C SER A 292 7.47 5.28 20.46
N ASN A 293 8.03 5.85 19.40
CA ASN A 293 7.91 7.27 19.09
C ASN A 293 6.64 7.54 18.29
N GLY A 294 6.09 8.75 18.40
CA GLY A 294 5.07 9.21 17.48
C GLY A 294 5.65 9.32 16.07
N ILE A 295 6.58 10.26 15.89
CA ILE A 295 7.30 10.49 14.64
C ILE A 295 8.79 10.28 14.91
N ARG A 296 9.44 9.41 14.14
CA ARG A 296 10.88 9.19 14.20
C ARG A 296 11.49 9.47 12.83
N ILE A 297 12.57 10.23 12.79
CA ILE A 297 13.30 10.61 11.58
C ILE A 297 14.77 10.31 11.81
N VAL A 298 15.41 9.56 10.91
CA VAL A 298 16.82 9.16 11.01
C VAL A 298 17.51 9.43 9.68
N ASN A 299 18.65 10.13 9.71
CA ASN A 299 19.48 10.47 8.56
C ASN A 299 18.75 11.21 7.42
N ALA A 300 17.71 11.98 7.73
CA ALA A 300 16.93 12.70 6.73
C ALA A 300 17.37 14.16 6.56
N LYS A 301 16.93 14.78 5.46
CA LYS A 301 17.24 16.18 5.18
C LYS A 301 16.02 16.94 4.71
N ARG A 302 15.87 18.17 5.21
CA ARG A 302 14.84 19.14 4.76
C ARG A 302 13.43 18.57 4.88
N VAL A 303 13.16 17.91 5.99
CA VAL A 303 11.83 17.40 6.33
C VAL A 303 10.96 18.55 6.84
N ILE A 304 9.71 18.60 6.39
CA ILE A 304 8.72 19.52 6.96
C ILE A 304 7.80 18.72 7.87
N ILE A 305 7.76 19.08 9.16
CA ILE A 305 6.87 18.47 10.16
C ILE A 305 5.98 19.57 10.69
N SER A 306 4.71 19.61 10.27
CA SER A 306 3.82 20.70 10.67
C SER A 306 2.40 20.32 11.03
N ASN A 307 1.84 21.05 12.00
CA ASN A 307 0.44 20.93 12.42
C ASN A 307 0.02 19.50 12.83
N ASN A 308 0.97 18.66 13.26
CA ASN A 308 0.66 17.29 13.70
C ASN A 308 0.20 17.30 15.16
N GLN A 309 -0.74 16.42 15.48
CA GLN A 309 -1.12 16.08 16.85
C GLN A 309 -0.44 14.76 17.22
N VAL A 310 0.49 14.81 18.17
CA VAL A 310 1.30 13.65 18.55
C VAL A 310 1.10 13.38 20.04
N ILE A 311 0.35 12.32 20.35
CA ILE A 311 -0.30 12.15 21.64
C ILE A 311 0.01 10.76 22.21
N GLN A 312 0.40 10.66 23.48
CA GLN A 312 0.46 9.40 24.21
C GLN A 312 1.37 8.30 23.64
N ASN A 313 2.42 8.66 22.90
CA ASN A 313 3.38 7.67 22.40
C ASN A 313 4.38 7.28 23.50
N GLY A 314 4.76 6.00 23.56
CA GLY A 314 5.43 5.41 24.73
C GLY A 314 6.84 5.92 25.02
N THR A 315 7.62 6.26 23.99
CA THR A 315 8.98 6.81 24.16
C THR A 315 8.98 8.32 24.04
N GLY A 316 8.69 8.84 22.85
CA GLY A 316 8.71 10.28 22.60
C GLY A 316 7.72 10.72 21.54
N GLY A 317 7.43 12.02 21.50
CA GLY A 317 6.55 12.59 20.47
C GLY A 317 7.26 12.63 19.12
N LEU A 318 8.37 13.35 19.06
CA LEU A 318 9.25 13.48 17.89
C LEU A 318 10.67 13.05 18.24
N ARG A 319 11.31 12.23 17.42
CA ARG A 319 12.73 11.89 17.56
C ARG A 319 13.45 12.13 16.24
N LEU A 320 14.48 12.96 16.26
CA LEU A 320 15.36 13.20 15.12
C LEU A 320 16.73 12.56 15.40
N GLU A 321 17.33 11.86 14.46
CA GLU A 321 18.68 11.30 14.62
C GLU A 321 19.45 11.64 13.36
N ASP A 322 20.49 12.45 13.47
CA ASP A 322 21.31 12.89 12.33
C ASP A 322 20.48 13.50 11.17
N SER A 323 19.35 14.13 11.52
CA SER A 323 18.45 14.82 10.59
C SER A 323 18.74 16.32 10.59
N THR A 324 18.86 16.93 9.41
CA THR A 324 19.33 18.32 9.27
C THR A 324 18.50 19.17 8.32
N GLY A 325 18.38 20.46 8.64
CA GLY A 325 17.67 21.43 7.81
C GLY A 325 16.16 21.25 7.81
N ASP A 326 15.61 20.58 8.82
CA ASP A 326 14.20 20.33 8.98
C ASP A 326 13.46 21.57 9.48
N ILE A 327 12.19 21.67 9.11
CA ILE A 327 11.27 22.73 9.53
C ILE A 327 10.16 22.09 10.35
N ILE A 328 10.10 22.44 11.64
CA ILE A 328 9.19 21.84 12.61
C ILE A 328 8.30 22.94 13.18
N SER A 329 7.03 22.98 12.78
CA SER A 329 6.15 24.09 13.16
C SER A 329 4.69 23.75 13.43
N GLY A 330 4.10 24.40 14.44
CA GLY A 330 2.66 24.27 14.73
C GLY A 330 2.24 22.89 15.26
N ASN A 331 3.18 22.04 15.69
CA ASN A 331 2.86 20.71 16.19
C ASN A 331 2.43 20.74 17.65
N ASN A 332 1.58 19.81 18.05
CA ASN A 332 1.12 19.64 19.43
C ASN A 332 1.55 18.27 19.97
N PHE A 333 2.51 18.28 20.89
CA PHE A 333 3.05 17.09 21.55
C PHE A 333 2.48 17.00 22.97
N ILE A 334 1.61 16.00 23.20
CA ILE A 334 0.83 15.90 24.43
C ILE A 334 1.04 14.53 25.06
N LEU A 335 1.44 14.47 26.33
CA LEU A 335 1.49 13.23 27.11
C LEU A 335 2.31 12.12 26.42
N ASN A 336 3.39 12.44 25.72
CA ASN A 336 4.31 11.39 25.25
C ASN A 336 5.22 10.96 26.42
N GLY A 337 6.01 9.90 26.24
CA GLY A 337 6.93 9.35 27.24
C GLY A 337 8.03 10.33 27.71
N SER A 338 9.27 9.85 27.79
CA SER A 338 10.35 10.62 28.44
C SER A 338 10.70 11.93 27.73
N THR A 339 10.44 12.08 26.42
CA THR A 339 10.78 13.29 25.65
C THR A 339 9.68 13.69 24.64
N PRO A 340 9.11 14.90 24.72
CA PRO A 340 8.18 15.40 23.70
C PRO A 340 8.85 15.52 22.33
N ALA A 341 10.09 16.01 22.31
CA ALA A 341 10.95 16.02 21.14
C ALA A 341 12.43 15.93 21.55
N ASP A 342 13.24 15.16 20.81
CA ASP A 342 14.66 14.90 21.12
C ASP A 342 15.59 15.09 19.90
N ASN A 343 16.86 15.41 20.15
CA ASN A 343 17.97 15.50 19.19
C ASN A 343 17.75 16.49 18.02
N ILE A 344 17.22 17.68 18.35
CA ILE A 344 16.88 18.71 17.36
C ILE A 344 18.04 19.68 17.17
N TYR A 345 19.13 19.22 16.56
CA TYR A 345 20.28 20.05 16.20
C TYR A 345 20.15 20.53 14.75
N ASP A 346 20.52 21.78 14.46
CA ASP A 346 20.48 22.37 13.10
C ASP A 346 19.11 22.32 12.38
N ASN A 347 18.03 22.43 13.16
CA ASN A 347 16.65 22.42 12.67
C ASN A 347 15.89 23.68 13.11
N GLN A 348 14.91 24.11 12.31
CA GLN A 348 14.09 25.28 12.60
C GLN A 348 12.84 24.89 13.37
N LEU A 349 12.67 25.42 14.58
CA LEU A 349 11.48 25.21 15.41
C LEU A 349 10.68 26.50 15.57
N SER A 350 9.36 26.42 15.40
CA SER A 350 8.46 27.55 15.69
C SER A 350 7.07 27.09 16.09
N ASN A 351 6.43 27.78 17.04
CA ASN A 351 5.01 27.59 17.39
C ASN A 351 4.61 26.14 17.76
N ASN A 352 5.52 25.34 18.32
CA ASN A 352 5.21 23.99 18.79
C ASN A 352 4.73 24.05 20.25
N VAL A 353 3.68 23.29 20.56
CA VAL A 353 3.14 23.14 21.92
C VAL A 353 3.65 21.82 22.50
N TYR A 354 4.25 21.90 23.70
CA TYR A 354 4.69 20.76 24.47
C TYR A 354 3.94 20.76 25.80
N SER A 355 3.15 19.72 26.05
CA SER A 355 2.39 19.59 27.30
C SER A 355 2.71 18.26 27.97
N ALA A 356 2.99 18.35 29.29
CA ALA A 356 3.36 17.34 30.28
C ALA A 356 3.75 15.94 29.76
N ASN A 357 4.92 15.45 30.16
CA ASN A 357 5.37 14.08 29.90
C ASN A 357 4.57 13.07 30.74
N ILE A 358 4.40 11.85 30.23
CA ILE A 358 4.10 10.69 31.08
C ILE A 358 5.37 10.40 31.88
N THR A 359 5.47 10.96 33.08
CA THR A 359 6.41 10.47 34.10
C THR A 359 5.85 9.15 34.62
N ASN A 360 6.39 8.03 34.13
CA ASN A 360 6.14 6.72 34.74
C ASN A 360 6.96 6.55 36.01
#